data_AF-A0A2W7K3C6-F1
#
_entry.id   AF-A0A2W7K3C6-F1
#
_cell.length_a   1.000
_cell.length_b   1.000
_cell.length_c   1.000
_cell.angle_alpha   90.00
_cell.angle_beta   90.00
_cell.angle_gamma   90.00
#
_symmetry.space_group_name_H-M   'P 1'
#
loop_
_entity.id
_entity.type
_entity.pdbx_description
1 polymer ?
#
loop_
_entity_poly.entity_id
_entity_poly.type
_entity_poly.pdbx_seq_one_letter_code
_entity_poly.pdbx_strand_id
1 'polypeptide(L)'
;MKYLTAVLVLAWAVVPSNSWSKDDPTRSPQAGGRTYAQNYKDMVLADCIATAYKSEPEAAQDAGSSASAAYGLDLFRSGASTSSR
;
A
#
# COMPACT_ATOMS: atom_id res chain seq x y z
N MET A 1 32.12 34.99 -16.21
CA MET A 1 32.06 34.70 -14.76
C MET A 1 30.64 34.46 -14.24
N LYS A 2 29.67 35.36 -14.48
CA LYS A 2 28.30 35.29 -13.90
C LYS A 2 27.44 34.12 -14.42
N TYR A 3 27.63 33.73 -15.67
CA TYR A 3 26.96 32.55 -16.25
C TYR A 3 27.60 31.22 -15.83
N LEU A 4 28.90 31.23 -15.52
CA LEU A 4 29.62 30.05 -15.04
C LEU A 4 29.12 29.62 -13.66
N THR A 5 28.89 30.59 -12.77
CA THR A 5 28.28 30.34 -11.45
C THR A 5 26.84 29.83 -11.57
N ALA A 6 26.06 30.33 -12.53
CA ALA A 6 24.69 29.87 -12.75
C ALA A 6 24.63 28.41 -13.24
N VAL A 7 25.52 28.03 -14.16
CA VAL A 7 25.63 26.64 -14.66
C VAL A 7 26.04 25.68 -13.54
N LEU A 8 26.92 26.10 -12.64
CA LEU A 8 27.41 25.27 -11.55
C LEU A 8 26.34 25.02 -10.47
N VAL A 9 25.49 26.03 -10.19
CA VAL A 9 24.32 25.87 -9.29
C VAL A 9 23.25 24.96 -9.91
N LEU A 10 23.02 25.05 -11.22
CA LEU A 10 22.04 24.19 -11.90
C LEU A 10 22.45 22.71 -11.88
N ALA A 11 23.75 22.41 -11.96
CA ALA A 11 24.25 21.05 -11.97
C ALA A 11 24.06 20.31 -10.63
N TRP A 12 24.04 21.03 -9.50
CA TRP A 12 23.81 20.44 -8.18
C TRP A 12 22.34 20.07 -7.92
N ALA A 13 21.40 20.64 -8.68
CA ALA A 13 19.98 20.33 -8.54
C ALA A 13 19.58 18.99 -9.20
N VAL A 14 20.48 18.37 -9.99
CA VAL A 14 20.20 17.13 -10.75
C VAL A 14 20.93 15.93 -10.15
N VAL A 15 21.09 15.89 -8.81
CA VAL A 15 21.57 14.67 -8.16
C VAL A 15 20.42 13.66 -8.10
N PRO A 16 20.50 12.51 -8.80
CA PRO A 16 19.49 11.47 -8.68
C PRO A 16 19.54 10.88 -7.27
N SER A 17 18.44 10.99 -6.54
CA SER A 17 18.25 10.29 -5.27
C SER A 17 18.11 8.80 -5.54
N ASN A 18 19.17 8.02 -5.32
CA ASN A 18 19.09 6.57 -5.35
C ASN A 18 18.36 6.09 -4.09
N SER A 19 17.06 5.85 -4.19
CA SER A 19 16.29 5.18 -3.14
C SER A 19 16.64 3.69 -3.14
N TRP A 20 17.57 3.27 -2.30
CA TRP A 20 17.79 1.86 -1.99
C TRP A 20 16.79 1.42 -0.92
N SER A 21 15.66 0.86 -1.35
CA SER A 21 14.91 -0.04 -0.47
C SER A 21 15.69 -1.33 -0.37
N LYS A 22 16.40 -1.54 0.75
CA LYS A 22 16.93 -2.85 1.08
C LYS A 22 15.71 -3.73 1.40
N ASP A 23 15.46 -4.74 0.57
CA ASP A 23 14.44 -5.77 0.85
C ASP A 23 14.87 -6.55 2.08
N ASP A 24 14.57 -5.98 3.25
CA ASP A 24 14.66 -6.71 4.48
C ASP A 24 13.51 -7.74 4.48
N PRO A 25 13.78 -9.06 4.60
CA PRO A 25 12.73 -10.07 4.62
C PRO A 25 11.74 -9.89 5.78
N THR A 26 12.08 -9.11 6.81
CA THR A 26 11.14 -8.67 7.86
C THR A 26 10.27 -7.48 7.44
N ARG A 27 10.73 -6.70 6.47
CA ARG A 27 10.03 -5.51 5.93
C ARG A 27 9.28 -5.78 4.63
N SER A 28 9.49 -6.94 4.01
CA SER A 28 8.66 -7.42 2.91
C SER A 28 7.26 -7.82 3.39
N PRO A 29 6.22 -7.75 2.53
CA PRO A 29 4.89 -8.21 2.87
C PRO A 29 4.91 -9.65 3.37
N GLN A 30 4.51 -9.84 4.62
CA GLN A 30 4.51 -11.15 5.27
C GLN A 30 3.61 -12.17 4.56
N ALA A 31 2.61 -11.69 3.79
CA ALA A 31 1.75 -12.52 2.96
C ALA A 31 2.54 -13.35 1.93
N GLY A 32 3.66 -12.84 1.40
CA GLY A 32 4.48 -13.58 0.42
C GLY A 32 5.28 -14.74 1.02
N GLY A 33 5.49 -14.76 2.34
CA GLY A 33 6.24 -15.79 3.05
C GLY A 33 5.39 -16.79 3.84
N ARG A 34 4.08 -16.61 3.91
CA ARG A 34 3.13 -17.46 4.67
C ARG A 34 2.43 -18.48 3.78
N THR A 35 1.87 -19.52 4.39
CA THR A 35 1.02 -20.48 3.67
C THR A 35 -0.30 -19.84 3.23
N TYR A 36 -0.89 -20.36 2.15
CA TYR A 36 -2.21 -19.91 1.68
C TYR A 36 -3.28 -19.96 2.79
N ALA A 37 -3.29 -21.02 3.61
CA ALA A 37 -4.24 -21.18 4.70
C ALA A 37 -4.09 -20.12 5.81
N GLN A 38 -2.87 -19.63 6.05
CA GLN A 38 -2.64 -18.52 6.99
C GLN A 38 -3.12 -17.20 6.39
N ASN A 39 -2.78 -16.91 5.14
CA ASN A 39 -3.26 -15.72 4.45
C ASN A 39 -4.79 -15.68 4.32
N TYR A 40 -5.43 -16.85 4.16
CA TYR A 40 -6.88 -16.97 4.15
C TYR A 40 -7.53 -16.64 5.51
N LYS A 41 -6.85 -16.86 6.63
CA LYS A 41 -7.37 -16.43 7.94
C LYS A 41 -7.29 -14.91 8.09
N ASP A 42 -6.18 -14.34 7.66
CA ASP A 42 -5.96 -12.89 7.65
C ASP A 42 -6.99 -12.19 6.74
N MET A 43 -7.42 -12.85 5.65
CA MET A 43 -8.55 -12.42 4.83
C MET A 43 -9.82 -12.21 5.60
N VAL A 44 -10.29 -13.32 6.16
CA VAL A 44 -11.62 -13.41 6.72
C VAL A 44 -11.70 -12.45 7.91
N LEU A 45 -10.59 -12.27 8.62
CA LEU A 45 -10.46 -11.25 9.65
C LEU A 45 -10.61 -9.82 9.09
N ALA A 46 -9.85 -9.47 8.05
CA ALA A 46 -9.90 -8.13 7.47
C ALA A 46 -11.30 -7.79 6.90
N ASP A 47 -11.96 -8.75 6.24
CA ASP A 47 -13.34 -8.62 5.75
C ASP A 47 -14.35 -8.45 6.90
N CYS A 48 -14.19 -9.22 7.98
CA CYS A 48 -15.01 -9.11 9.18
C CYS A 48 -14.88 -7.72 9.83
N ILE A 49 -13.65 -7.19 9.94
CA ILE A 49 -13.39 -5.84 10.45
C ILE A 49 -14.04 -4.79 9.55
N ALA A 50 -13.87 -4.89 8.22
CA ALA A 50 -14.50 -3.96 7.28
C ALA A 50 -16.03 -3.94 7.40
N THR A 51 -16.63 -5.12 7.62
CA THR A 51 -18.07 -5.27 7.84
C THR A 51 -18.51 -4.67 9.19
N ALA A 52 -17.74 -4.90 10.26
CA ALA A 52 -18.03 -4.38 11.58
C ALA A 52 -17.98 -2.84 11.63
N TYR A 53 -17.01 -2.25 10.92
CA TYR A 53 -16.80 -0.80 10.86
C TYR A 53 -17.46 -0.14 9.65
N LYS A 54 -18.49 -0.74 9.06
CA LYS A 54 -19.18 -0.21 7.86
C LYS A 54 -19.67 1.25 8.00
N SER A 55 -19.94 1.70 9.22
CA SER A 55 -20.37 3.07 9.53
C SER A 55 -19.21 4.06 9.68
N GLU A 56 -17.97 3.58 9.65
CA GLU A 56 -16.73 4.33 9.72
C GLU A 56 -15.94 4.11 8.41
N PRO A 57 -16.21 4.91 7.36
CA PRO A 57 -15.78 4.61 5.99
C PRO A 57 -14.26 4.51 5.83
N GLU A 58 -13.47 5.28 6.58
CA GLU A 58 -12.00 5.19 6.54
C GLU A 58 -11.49 3.87 7.11
N ALA A 59 -12.04 3.42 8.24
CA ALA A 59 -11.69 2.15 8.87
C ALA A 59 -12.14 0.95 8.02
N ALA A 60 -13.36 1.03 7.44
CA ALA A 60 -13.84 0.02 6.52
C ALA A 60 -12.99 -0.08 5.25
N GLN A 61 -12.53 1.06 4.72
CA GLN A 61 -11.68 1.10 3.53
C GLN A 61 -10.27 0.58 3.81
N ASP A 62 -9.66 0.96 4.94
CA ASP A 62 -8.35 0.46 5.35
C ASP A 62 -8.36 -1.07 5.53
N ALA A 63 -9.34 -1.59 6.27
CA ALA A 63 -9.52 -3.02 6.48
C ALA A 63 -9.87 -3.77 5.19
N GLY A 64 -10.78 -3.24 4.37
CA GLY A 64 -11.18 -3.84 3.10
C GLY A 64 -10.02 -3.88 2.09
N SER A 65 -9.17 -2.86 2.06
CA SER A 65 -7.98 -2.83 1.21
C SER A 65 -6.92 -3.86 1.67
N SER A 66 -6.78 -4.05 2.98
CA SER A 66 -5.94 -5.09 3.58
C SER A 66 -6.42 -6.49 3.22
N ALA A 67 -7.74 -6.71 3.15
CA ALA A 67 -8.30 -7.95 2.63
C ALA A 67 -7.84 -8.15 1.18
N SER A 68 -8.11 -7.22 0.25
CA SER A 68 -7.72 -7.38 -1.17
C SER A 68 -6.23 -7.61 -1.41
N ALA A 69 -5.37 -7.00 -0.59
CA ALA A 69 -3.91 -7.14 -0.71
C ALA A 69 -3.43 -8.57 -0.41
N ALA A 70 -4.13 -9.32 0.45
CA ALA A 70 -3.78 -10.70 0.76
C ALA A 70 -4.15 -11.71 -0.35
N TYR A 71 -5.00 -11.34 -1.33
CA TYR A 71 -5.28 -12.17 -2.53
C TYR A 71 -4.67 -11.63 -3.82
N GLY A 72 -3.99 -10.47 -3.77
CA GLY A 72 -3.52 -9.79 -4.97
C GLY A 72 -4.66 -9.36 -5.91
N LEU A 73 -5.87 -9.13 -5.38
CA LEU A 73 -7.06 -8.92 -6.19
C LEU A 73 -7.83 -7.67 -5.75
N ASP A 74 -7.81 -6.63 -6.58
CA ASP A 74 -8.46 -5.32 -6.44
C ASP A 74 -10.02 -5.35 -6.38
N LEU A 75 -10.65 -6.49 -6.06
CA LEU A 75 -12.12 -6.64 -6.16
C LEU A 75 -12.92 -6.06 -4.98
N PHE A 76 -12.30 -5.74 -3.83
CA PHE A 76 -13.05 -5.13 -2.71
C PHE A 76 -13.48 -3.68 -2.99
N ARG A 77 -12.85 -3.02 -3.97
CA ARG A 77 -13.26 -1.68 -4.46
C ARG A 77 -14.74 -1.67 -4.89
N SER A 78 -15.27 -2.79 -5.37
CA SER A 78 -16.65 -2.87 -5.87
C SER A 78 -17.71 -2.97 -4.76
N GLY A 79 -17.36 -3.46 -3.56
CA GLY A 79 -18.28 -3.56 -2.42
C GLY A 79 -18.51 -2.22 -1.71
N ALA A 80 -17.45 -1.44 -1.51
CA ALA A 80 -17.55 -0.10 -0.91
C ALA A 80 -18.22 0.92 -1.85
N SER A 81 -18.05 0.78 -3.18
CA SER A 81 -18.71 1.63 -4.17
C SER A 81 -20.21 1.35 -4.33
N THR A 82 -20.68 0.16 -3.95
CA THR A 82 -22.10 -0.23 -4.11
C THR A 82 -22.93 0.07 -2.86
N SER A 83 -22.30 0.31 -1.71
CA SER A 83 -22.94 0.79 -0.48
C SER A 83 -22.92 2.33 -0.36
N SER A 84 -23.09 3.05 -1.47
CA SER A 84 -23.38 4.49 -1.51
C SER A 84 -24.71 4.78 -2.24
N ARG A 85 -25.62 3.80 -2.30
CA ARG A 85 -27.02 4.00 -2.64
C ARG A 85 -27.92 3.33 -1.61
#